data_AF-H0EDM4-F1
#
_entry.id   AF-H0EDM4-F1
#
_cell.length_a   1.000
_cell.length_b   1.000
_cell.length_c   1.000
_cell.angle_alpha   90.00
_cell.angle_beta   90.00
_cell.angle_gamma   90.00
#
_symmetry.space_group_name_H-M   'P 1'
#
loop_
_entity.id
_entity.type
_entity.pdbx_description
1 polymer ?
#
loop_
_entity_poly.entity_id
_entity_poly.type
_entity_poly.pdbx_seq_one_letter_code
_entity_poly.pdbx_strand_id
1 'polypeptide(L)'
;MSMRIAPLPSHTTQISTTSLSAPSAPGLHDTLRAGVGPTKSTSTTTSGTPDSAHPLESRLKNWEATQESLKMTGLRRTFGMSEAVRRGMELKIVGEGAWRPAVLGGNGRGDLHEDILRGRDTEIVWEDIFTGDELRTIPGFHDEMERKVKMQ
;
A
#
# COMPACT_ATOMS: atom_id res chain seq x y z
N MET A 1 -6.59 3.28 -19.04
CA MET A 1 -5.81 3.95 -17.97
C MET A 1 -6.34 5.37 -17.79
N SER A 2 -6.89 5.67 -16.60
CA SER A 2 -7.47 6.98 -16.25
C SER A 2 -6.42 7.81 -15.50
N MET A 3 -6.19 9.06 -15.90
CA MET A 3 -5.28 10.00 -15.21
C MET A 3 -5.96 10.53 -13.95
N ARG A 4 -5.92 9.77 -12.86
CA ARG A 4 -6.57 10.16 -11.60
C ARG A 4 -5.55 10.75 -10.65
N ILE A 5 -5.86 11.93 -10.12
CA ILE A 5 -5.04 12.61 -9.13
C ILE A 5 -5.26 12.02 -7.73
N ALA A 6 -6.44 11.45 -7.47
CA ALA A 6 -6.78 10.84 -6.19
C ALA A 6 -7.28 9.38 -6.39
N PRO A 7 -7.06 8.50 -5.39
CA PRO A 7 -7.61 7.15 -5.37
C PRO A 7 -9.13 7.13 -5.54
N LEU A 8 -9.68 6.01 -6.02
CA LEU A 8 -11.13 5.84 -6.04
C LEU A 8 -11.70 5.89 -4.62
N PRO A 9 -12.91 6.45 -4.45
CA PRO A 9 -13.65 6.24 -3.22
C PRO A 9 -13.98 4.75 -3.06
N SER A 10 -13.62 4.18 -1.92
CA SER A 10 -13.92 2.78 -1.55
C SER A 10 -15.28 2.61 -0.87
N HIS A 11 -16.08 3.69 -0.76
CA HIS A 11 -17.37 3.62 -0.07
C HIS A 11 -18.45 3.04 -0.98
N THR A 12 -19.28 2.19 -0.40
CA THR A 12 -20.46 1.65 -1.06
C THR A 12 -21.45 2.79 -1.35
N THR A 13 -21.73 3.04 -2.63
CA THR A 13 -22.74 4.03 -3.07
C THR A 13 -24.12 3.41 -3.24
N GLN A 14 -24.24 2.09 -3.14
CA GLN A 14 -25.48 1.34 -3.30
C GLN A 14 -25.61 0.27 -2.23
N ILE A 15 -26.63 0.40 -1.38
CA ILE A 15 -26.95 -0.61 -0.38
C ILE A 15 -27.99 -1.55 -1.01
N SER A 16 -27.61 -2.80 -1.27
CA SER A 16 -28.56 -3.85 -1.65
C SER A 16 -28.90 -4.67 -0.41
N THR A 17 -30.12 -4.51 0.11
CA THR A 17 -30.62 -5.28 1.25
C THR A 17 -31.33 -6.54 0.74
N THR A 18 -30.66 -7.70 0.80
CA THR A 18 -31.29 -9.01 0.57
C THR A 18 -31.92 -9.60 1.84
N SER A 19 -31.86 -8.89 2.97
CA SER A 19 -32.42 -9.30 4.26
C SER A 19 -33.89 -8.90 4.41
N LEU A 20 -34.71 -9.77 5.00
CA LEU A 20 -36.09 -9.43 5.37
C LEU A 20 -36.10 -8.19 6.30
N SER A 21 -36.81 -7.16 5.89
CA SER A 21 -37.05 -5.95 6.68
C SER A 21 -37.78 -6.26 7.98
N ALA A 22 -37.67 -5.37 8.97
CA ALA A 22 -38.49 -5.45 10.18
C ALA A 22 -39.98 -5.57 9.81
N PRO A 23 -40.73 -6.54 10.38
CA PRO A 23 -42.15 -6.72 10.06
C PRO A 23 -43.01 -5.48 10.35
N SER A 24 -42.55 -4.59 11.23
CA SER A 24 -43.21 -3.34 11.61
C SER A 24 -42.85 -2.13 10.75
N ALA A 25 -41.74 -2.18 9.99
CA ALA A 25 -41.26 -1.07 9.17
C ALA A 25 -40.58 -1.61 7.90
N PRO A 26 -41.35 -1.81 6.82
CA PRO A 26 -40.83 -2.30 5.54
C PRO A 26 -39.73 -1.35 5.02
N GLY A 27 -38.57 -1.90 4.66
CA GLY A 27 -37.41 -1.15 4.17
C GLY A 27 -36.34 -0.83 5.22
N LEU A 28 -36.62 -0.99 6.52
CA LEU A 28 -35.61 -0.85 7.57
C LEU A 28 -35.01 -2.23 7.93
N HIS A 29 -33.67 -2.30 7.98
CA HIS A 29 -32.94 -3.53 8.31
C HIS A 29 -33.06 -3.83 9.82
N ASP A 30 -33.64 -4.98 10.17
CA ASP A 30 -33.78 -5.43 11.56
C ASP A 30 -32.46 -6.01 12.08
N THR A 31 -31.70 -5.20 12.81
CA THR A 31 -30.39 -5.58 13.38
C THR A 31 -30.50 -6.54 14.56
N LEU A 32 -31.65 -6.60 15.25
CA LEU A 32 -31.87 -7.52 16.37
C LEU A 32 -32.13 -8.94 15.88
N ARG A 33 -32.89 -9.10 14.78
CA ARG A 33 -33.09 -10.40 14.14
C ARG A 33 -31.86 -10.91 13.38
N ALA A 34 -31.03 -10.01 12.86
CA ALA A 34 -29.80 -10.37 12.15
C ALA A 34 -28.62 -10.70 13.07
N GLY A 35 -28.77 -10.52 14.39
CA GLY A 35 -27.75 -10.83 15.40
C GLY A 35 -26.88 -9.62 15.76
N VAL A 36 -27.00 -9.15 17.00
CA VAL A 36 -26.27 -8.01 17.58
C VAL A 36 -24.90 -8.40 18.16
N GLY A 37 -24.27 -9.44 17.60
CA GLY A 37 -22.87 -9.70 17.90
C GLY A 37 -21.99 -8.74 17.10
N PRO A 38 -20.80 -8.35 17.58
CA PRO A 38 -19.77 -7.75 16.73
C PRO A 38 -19.22 -8.81 15.77
N THR A 39 -20.08 -9.42 14.96
CA THR A 39 -19.68 -10.24 13.84
C THR A 39 -19.42 -9.29 12.69
N LYS A 40 -18.14 -9.22 12.29
CA LYS A 40 -17.67 -8.73 10.99
C LYS A 40 -18.84 -8.56 10.04
N SER A 41 -19.15 -7.31 9.69
CA SER A 41 -20.08 -7.03 8.60
C SER A 41 -19.74 -7.97 7.46
N THR A 42 -20.68 -8.86 7.16
CA THR A 42 -20.63 -9.85 6.11
C THR A 42 -20.63 -9.09 4.78
N SER A 43 -19.47 -8.59 4.38
CA SER A 43 -19.13 -8.33 2.98
C SER A 43 -18.73 -9.67 2.34
N THR A 44 -19.61 -10.67 2.44
CA THR A 44 -19.46 -11.94 1.72
C THR A 44 -20.56 -12.05 0.69
N THR A 45 -20.43 -11.24 -0.35
CA THR A 45 -20.72 -11.65 -1.73
C THR A 45 -19.99 -10.68 -2.65
N THR A 46 -18.95 -11.20 -3.31
CA THR A 46 -18.04 -10.55 -4.28
C THR A 46 -16.86 -9.73 -3.70
N SER A 47 -15.75 -10.44 -3.47
CA SER A 47 -14.37 -9.97 -3.70
C SER A 47 -14.01 -8.54 -3.24
N GLY A 48 -14.00 -8.30 -1.94
CA GLY A 48 -13.39 -7.10 -1.37
C GLY A 48 -12.81 -7.43 0.00
N THR A 49 -11.49 -7.42 0.11
CA THR A 49 -10.71 -7.53 1.35
C THR A 49 -11.36 -6.75 2.50
N PRO A 50 -11.34 -7.24 3.76
CA PRO A 50 -11.84 -6.46 4.89
C PRO A 50 -11.07 -5.15 4.96
N ASP A 51 -11.75 -4.05 4.64
CA ASP A 51 -11.21 -2.71 4.79
C ASP A 51 -10.96 -2.54 6.28
N SER A 52 -9.71 -2.29 6.65
CA SER A 52 -9.37 -2.02 8.04
C SER A 52 -10.25 -0.89 8.55
N ALA A 53 -10.63 -0.91 9.83
CA ALA A 53 -11.85 -0.27 10.36
C ALA A 53 -12.04 1.23 10.06
N HIS A 54 -11.03 1.91 9.51
CA HIS A 54 -11.09 3.30 9.09
C HIS A 54 -11.16 3.46 7.55
N PRO A 55 -12.18 4.14 7.00
CA PRO A 55 -12.34 4.37 5.55
C PRO A 55 -11.26 5.26 4.90
N LEU A 56 -10.30 5.77 5.68
CA LEU A 56 -9.17 6.56 5.18
C LEU A 56 -7.91 5.71 5.06
N GLU A 57 -7.83 4.58 5.75
CA GLU A 57 -6.65 3.72 5.68
C GLU A 57 -6.48 3.12 4.29
N SER A 58 -7.55 2.64 3.64
CA SER A 58 -7.46 2.20 2.24
C SER A 58 -7.09 3.34 1.31
N ARG A 59 -7.59 4.55 1.57
CA ARG A 59 -7.27 5.72 0.75
C ARG A 59 -5.81 6.14 0.88
N LEU A 60 -5.26 6.13 2.10
CA LEU A 60 -3.85 6.41 2.36
C LEU A 60 -2.95 5.33 1.73
N LYS A 61 -3.29 4.05 1.92
CA LYS A 61 -2.57 2.92 1.28
C LYS A 61 -2.52 3.04 -0.24
N ASN A 62 -3.60 3.51 -0.86
CA ASN A 62 -3.71 3.61 -2.32
C ASN A 62 -3.19 4.94 -2.90
N TRP A 63 -2.86 5.93 -2.05
CA TRP A 63 -2.42 7.25 -2.51
C TRP A 63 -1.15 7.17 -3.35
N GLU A 64 -0.10 6.55 -2.79
CA GLU A 64 1.20 6.43 -3.45
C GLU A 64 1.10 5.64 -4.76
N ALA A 65 0.40 4.50 -4.74
CA ALA A 65 0.17 3.69 -5.93
C ALA A 65 -0.59 4.47 -7.03
N THR A 66 -1.54 5.32 -6.64
CA THR A 66 -2.28 6.17 -7.59
C THR A 66 -1.37 7.23 -8.20
N GLN A 67 -0.55 7.91 -7.39
CA GLN A 67 0.43 8.90 -7.87
C GLN A 67 1.45 8.28 -8.83
N GLU A 68 1.98 7.11 -8.50
CA GLU A 68 2.90 6.38 -9.38
C GLU A 68 2.21 6.01 -10.70
N SER A 69 0.98 5.50 -10.66
CA SER A 69 0.21 5.17 -11.86
C SER A 69 -0.03 6.39 -12.77
N LEU A 70 -0.27 7.56 -12.16
CA LEU A 70 -0.42 8.82 -12.88
C LEU A 70 0.88 9.20 -13.56
N LYS A 71 2.02 9.13 -12.85
CA LYS A 71 3.35 9.44 -13.38
C LYS A 71 3.71 8.54 -14.56
N MET A 72 3.51 7.23 -14.41
CA MET A 72 3.78 6.24 -15.47
C MET A 72 2.87 6.43 -16.69
N THR A 73 1.60 6.78 -16.46
CA THR A 73 0.69 7.11 -17.56
C THR A 73 1.07 8.42 -18.25
N GLY A 74 1.57 9.40 -17.49
CA GLY A 74 2.12 10.66 -18.01
C GLY A 74 3.29 10.41 -18.94
N LEU A 75 4.32 9.68 -18.47
CA LEU A 75 5.48 9.29 -19.27
C LEU A 75 5.06 8.56 -20.56
N ARG A 76 4.11 7.61 -20.45
CA ARG A 76 3.59 6.88 -21.60
C ARG A 76 2.93 7.79 -22.64
N ARG A 77 2.27 8.87 -22.22
CA ARG A 77 1.57 9.80 -23.10
C ARG A 77 2.51 10.84 -23.73
N THR A 78 3.51 11.31 -23.00
CA THR A 78 4.43 12.36 -23.47
C THR A 78 5.59 11.78 -24.28
N PHE A 79 6.16 10.66 -23.85
CA PHE A 79 7.38 10.08 -24.41
C PHE A 79 7.16 8.70 -25.05
N GLY A 80 5.95 8.15 -24.96
CA GLY A 80 5.62 6.85 -25.51
C GLY A 80 5.87 5.69 -24.54
N MET A 81 5.57 4.47 -24.99
CA MET A 81 5.54 3.29 -24.12
C MET A 81 6.94 2.84 -23.65
N SER A 82 7.98 3.14 -24.43
CA SER A 82 9.37 2.82 -24.08
C SER A 82 9.79 3.44 -22.76
N GLU A 83 9.38 4.68 -22.49
CA GLU A 83 9.81 5.42 -21.31
C GLU A 83 9.22 4.83 -20.03
N ALA A 84 7.93 4.48 -20.06
CA ALA A 84 7.28 3.80 -18.95
C ALA A 84 7.89 2.41 -18.68
N VAL A 85 8.28 1.67 -19.73
CA VAL A 85 8.94 0.37 -19.57
C VAL A 85 10.34 0.54 -18.98
N ARG A 86 11.14 1.46 -19.53
CA ARG A 86 12.48 1.79 -19.02
C ARG A 86 12.42 2.15 -17.55
N ARG A 87 11.51 3.05 -17.16
CA ARG A 87 11.38 3.49 -15.77
C ARG A 87 10.99 2.34 -14.83
N GLY A 88 10.11 1.44 -15.27
CA GLY A 88 9.78 0.23 -14.52
C GLY A 88 10.97 -0.71 -14.36
N MET A 89 11.79 -0.87 -15.40
CA MET A 89 13.01 -1.69 -15.34
C MET A 89 14.09 -1.08 -14.44
N GLU A 90 14.27 0.25 -14.46
CA GLU A 90 15.19 0.97 -13.57
C GLU A 90 14.82 0.75 -12.10
N LEU A 91 13.54 0.95 -11.75
CA LEU A 91 13.04 0.70 -10.38
C LEU A 91 13.23 -0.76 -9.96
N LYS A 92 13.04 -1.71 -10.89
CA LYS A 92 13.26 -3.14 -10.61
C LYS A 92 14.74 -3.43 -10.32
N ILE A 93 15.66 -2.95 -11.15
CA ILE A 93 17.11 -3.17 -10.97
C ILE A 93 17.56 -2.58 -9.63
N VAL A 94 17.11 -1.36 -9.31
CA VAL A 94 17.42 -0.70 -8.04
C VAL A 94 16.88 -1.51 -6.87
N GLY A 95 15.62 -1.94 -6.90
CA GLY A 95 15.03 -2.76 -5.84
C GLY A 95 15.75 -4.10 -5.63
N GLU A 96 16.23 -4.74 -6.70
CA GLU A 96 17.04 -5.97 -6.61
C GLU A 96 18.44 -5.72 -6.02
N GLY A 97 19.02 -4.55 -6.28
CA GLY A 97 20.33 -4.11 -5.81
C GLY A 97 20.37 -3.36 -4.48
N ALA A 98 19.21 -3.00 -3.91
CA ALA A 98 19.09 -2.10 -2.76
C ALA A 98 19.66 -2.66 -1.44
N TRP A 99 19.99 -3.96 -1.39
CA TRP A 99 20.50 -4.57 -0.17
C TRP A 99 21.89 -4.02 0.19
N ARG A 100 22.02 -3.52 1.41
CA ARG A 100 23.28 -3.09 2.03
C ARG A 100 23.27 -3.46 3.52
N PRO A 101 24.43 -3.79 4.13
CA PRO A 101 24.49 -4.17 5.54
C PRO A 101 24.14 -2.99 6.48
N ALA A 102 23.71 -3.31 7.71
CA ALA A 102 23.36 -2.30 8.73
C ALA A 102 24.50 -1.33 9.01
N VAL A 103 25.73 -1.85 9.06
CA VAL A 103 26.95 -1.08 9.31
C VAL A 103 27.16 0.02 8.27
N LEU A 104 26.61 -0.15 7.06
CA LEU A 104 26.63 0.85 5.98
C LEU A 104 25.32 1.65 5.88
N GLY A 105 24.49 1.63 6.92
CA GLY A 105 23.21 2.34 6.96
C GLY A 105 22.06 1.64 6.24
N GLY A 106 22.12 0.32 6.08
CA GLY A 106 21.05 -0.49 5.48
C GLY A 106 19.78 -0.63 6.32
N ASN A 107 19.88 -0.43 7.63
CA ASN A 107 18.82 -0.77 8.56
C ASN A 107 17.96 0.46 8.87
N GLY A 108 17.23 0.93 7.87
CA GLY A 108 16.13 1.87 8.10
C GLY A 108 16.01 3.02 7.11
N ARG A 109 17.05 3.32 6.34
CA ARG A 109 16.97 4.36 5.31
C ARG A 109 16.60 3.72 3.97
N GLY A 110 15.59 4.30 3.30
CA GLY A 110 15.25 3.97 1.92
C GLY A 110 16.46 4.05 0.97
N ASP A 111 16.34 3.43 -0.20
CA ASP A 111 17.38 3.51 -1.21
C ASP A 111 17.28 4.86 -1.94
N LEU A 112 18.34 5.67 -1.84
CA LEU A 112 18.44 6.97 -2.50
C LEU A 112 18.21 6.85 -4.02
N HIS A 113 18.70 5.76 -4.63
CA HIS A 113 18.49 5.53 -6.05
C HIS A 113 17.00 5.38 -6.36
N GLU A 114 16.27 4.66 -5.51
CA GLU A 114 14.84 4.44 -5.66
C GLU A 114 14.08 5.75 -5.46
N ASP A 115 14.48 6.58 -4.50
CA ASP A 115 13.84 7.88 -4.25
C ASP A 115 14.07 8.88 -5.39
N ILE A 116 15.26 8.91 -6.01
CA ILE A 116 15.50 9.70 -7.23
C ILE A 116 14.59 9.18 -8.36
N LEU A 117 14.43 7.86 -8.47
CA LEU A 117 13.56 7.30 -9.49
C LEU A 117 12.07 7.59 -9.21
N ARG A 118 11.67 7.72 -7.95
CA ARG A 118 10.30 8.16 -7.59
C ARG A 118 10.13 9.67 -7.61
N GLY A 119 11.22 10.43 -7.56
CA GLY A 119 11.23 11.90 -7.44
C GLY A 119 10.87 12.37 -6.03
N ARG A 120 11.25 11.59 -5.01
CA ARG A 120 11.08 11.91 -3.58
C ARG A 120 12.41 12.29 -2.91
N ASP A 121 13.47 12.50 -3.69
CA ASP A 121 14.81 12.84 -3.21
C ASP A 121 14.90 14.19 -2.49
N THR A 122 13.92 15.06 -2.70
CA THR A 122 13.83 16.38 -2.05
C THR A 122 12.86 16.42 -0.86
N GLU A 123 12.21 15.30 -0.54
CA GLU A 123 11.22 15.21 0.53
C GLU A 123 11.77 14.36 1.68
N ILE A 124 11.31 14.64 2.91
CA ILE A 124 11.66 13.88 4.11
C ILE A 124 10.36 13.59 4.85
N VAL A 125 10.11 12.31 5.12
CA VAL A 125 8.91 11.84 5.83
C VAL A 125 9.30 11.29 7.20
N TRP A 126 8.33 11.04 8.07
CA TRP A 126 8.59 10.52 9.41
C TRP A 126 9.25 9.14 9.38
N GLU A 127 9.01 8.31 8.36
CA GLU A 127 9.65 6.99 8.20
C GLU A 127 11.17 7.11 8.00
N ASP A 128 11.65 8.22 7.42
CA ASP A 128 13.08 8.45 7.20
C ASP A 128 13.83 8.84 8.48
N ILE A 129 13.09 9.37 9.46
CA ILE A 129 13.61 9.82 10.75
C ILE A 129 13.48 8.71 11.80
N PHE A 130 12.32 8.05 11.84
CA PHE A 130 11.98 7.04 12.83
C PHE A 130 11.95 5.65 12.18
N THR A 131 13.11 5.00 12.13
CA THR A 131 13.29 3.73 11.44
C THR A 131 12.89 2.50 12.28
N GLY A 132 12.51 2.71 13.56
CA GLY A 132 12.03 1.65 14.45
C GLY A 132 13.11 0.69 14.97
N ASP A 133 14.39 0.99 14.72
CA ASP A 133 15.53 0.17 15.16
C ASP A 133 16.11 0.61 16.52
N GLU A 134 15.57 1.69 17.11
CA GLU A 134 16.08 2.33 18.34
C GLU A 134 16.12 1.40 19.56
N LEU A 135 15.24 0.40 19.59
CA LEU A 135 15.11 -0.57 20.69
C LEU A 135 15.60 -1.97 20.31
N ARG A 136 16.08 -2.17 19.08
CA ARG A 136 16.46 -3.49 18.56
C ARG A 136 17.97 -3.67 18.60
N THR A 137 18.39 -4.88 18.93
CA THR A 137 19.80 -5.27 18.80
C THR A 137 20.12 -5.44 17.33
N ILE A 138 20.97 -4.57 16.80
CA ILE A 138 21.42 -4.63 15.40
C ILE A 138 22.24 -5.93 15.22
N PRO A 139 21.85 -6.82 14.30
CA PRO A 139 22.61 -8.05 14.04
C PRO A 139 24.01 -7.72 13.51
N GLY A 140 24.98 -8.60 13.80
CA GLY A 140 26.35 -8.41 13.32
C GLY A 140 26.43 -8.49 11.80
N PHE A 141 27.42 -7.82 11.20
CA PHE A 141 27.68 -7.86 9.76
C PHE A 141 27.76 -9.29 9.20
N HIS A 142 28.42 -10.20 9.95
CA HIS A 142 28.57 -11.60 9.55
C HIS A 142 27.22 -12.33 9.51
N ASP A 143 26.37 -12.16 10.54
CA ASP A 143 25.04 -12.77 10.60
C ASP A 143 24.13 -12.28 9.45
N GLU A 144 24.24 -11.00 9.07
CA GLU A 144 23.50 -10.44 7.93
C GLU A 144 23.95 -11.06 6.60
N MET A 145 25.26 -11.21 6.41
CA MET A 145 25.85 -11.80 5.21
C MET A 145 25.49 -13.28 5.08
N GLU A 146 25.60 -14.05 6.17
CA GLU A 146 25.24 -15.48 6.18
C GLU A 146 23.78 -15.69 5.80
N ARG A 147 22.87 -14.86 6.33
CA ARG A 147 21.45 -14.85 5.97
C ARG A 147 21.21 -14.48 4.50
N LYS A 148 21.95 -13.49 3.99
CA LYS A 148 21.84 -13.04 2.59
C LYS A 148 22.30 -14.11 1.61
N VAL A 149 23.37 -14.84 1.93
CA VAL A 149 23.96 -15.89 1.08
C VAL A 149 23.33 -17.26 1.33
N LYS A 150 22.40 -17.39 2.29
CA LYS A 150 21.71 -18.64 2.66
C LYS A 150 22.68 -19.72 3.15
N MET A 151 23.64 -19.33 3.98
CA MET A 151 24.61 -20.24 4.58
C MET A 151 24.09 -20.90 5.87
N GLN A 152 23.02 -20.38 6.47
CA GLN A 152 22.27 -20.95 7.60
C GLN A 152 20.76 -20.90 7.32
#